data_AF-A0A1Q9VNT9-F1
#
_entry.id   AF-A0A1Q9VNT9-F1
#
_cell.length_a   1.000
_cell.length_b   1.000
_cell.length_c   1.000
_cell.angle_alpha   90.00
_cell.angle_beta   90.00
_cell.angle_gamma   90.00
#
_symmetry.space_group_name_H-M   'P 1'
#
loop_
_entity.id
_entity.type
_entity.pdbx_description
1 polymer ?
#
loop_
_entity_poly.entity_id
_entity_poly.type
_entity_poly.pdbx_seq_one_letter_code
_entity_poly.pdbx_strand_id
1 'polypeptide(L)' 'MIIEDATGVDVEEISADSDLTDDLHIDSVSRIDIAIRIEDAFGVRVEEEDLDAARTVRDIVRFVESRTPGTTQTENS' A
#
# COMPACT_ATOMS: atom_id res chain seq x y z
N MET A 1 -10.29 -0.42 -3.20
CA MET A 1 -8.81 -0.33 -3.39
C MET A 1 -8.17 -0.75 -2.08
N ILE A 2 -7.05 -1.51 -2.04
CA ILE A 2 -6.52 -2.10 -0.77
C ILE A 2 -6.47 -1.10 0.40
N ILE A 3 -6.01 0.13 0.18
CA ILE A 3 -5.91 1.16 1.22
C ILE A 3 -7.28 1.72 1.63
N GLU A 4 -8.17 2.01 0.67
CA GLU A 4 -9.57 2.39 0.94
C GLU A 4 -10.28 1.30 1.76
N ASP A 5 -10.10 0.03 1.40
CA ASP A 5 -10.72 -1.11 2.09
C ASP A 5 -10.16 -1.34 3.51
N ALA A 6 -8.99 -0.79 3.82
CA ALA A 6 -8.34 -0.88 5.14
C ALA A 6 -8.53 0.38 6.01
N THR A 7 -8.84 1.52 5.41
CA THR A 7 -8.97 2.82 6.09
C THR A 7 -10.40 3.36 6.10
N GLY A 8 -11.23 2.94 5.16
CA GLY A 8 -12.55 3.51 4.92
C GLY A 8 -12.53 4.91 4.28
N VAL A 9 -11.35 5.41 3.88
CA VAL A 9 -11.20 6.69 3.17
C VAL A 9 -11.55 6.48 1.69
N ASP A 10 -12.41 7.35 1.16
CA ASP A 10 -12.84 7.28 -0.24
C ASP A 10 -11.62 7.38 -1.18
N VAL A 11 -11.58 6.54 -2.22
CA VAL A 11 -10.47 6.52 -3.19
C VAL A 11 -10.19 7.88 -3.83
N GLU A 12 -11.20 8.75 -3.94
CA GLU A 12 -11.06 10.11 -4.48
C GLU A 12 -10.25 11.05 -3.58
N GLU A 13 -10.19 10.76 -2.28
CA GLU A 13 -9.43 11.52 -1.27
C GLU A 13 -8.00 10.97 -1.08
N ILE A 14 -7.71 9.79 -1.63
CA ILE A 14 -6.41 9.14 -1.50
C ILE A 14 -5.51 9.54 -2.67
N SER A 15 -4.37 10.15 -2.34
CA SER A 15 -3.32 10.48 -3.30
C SER A 15 -2.07 9.64 -3.06
N ALA A 16 -1.22 9.52 -4.08
CA ALA A 16 0.08 8.85 -3.94
C ALA A 16 0.99 9.52 -2.89
N ASP A 17 0.79 10.81 -2.64
CA ASP A 17 1.57 11.60 -1.68
C ASP A 17 0.92 11.69 -0.29
N SER A 18 -0.28 11.13 -0.12
CA SER A 18 -0.99 11.14 1.18
C SER A 18 -0.17 10.42 2.24
N ASP A 19 0.03 11.08 3.38
CA ASP A 19 0.70 10.52 4.54
C ASP A 19 -0.19 9.45 5.17
N LEU A 20 0.37 8.26 5.40
CA LEU A 20 -0.39 7.13 5.89
C LEU A 20 -0.97 7.41 7.27
N THR A 21 -0.23 8.10 8.14
CA THR A 21 -0.65 8.33 9.52
C THR A 21 -1.34 9.67 9.67
N ASP A 22 -0.75 10.75 9.14
CA ASP A 22 -1.28 12.10 9.33
C ASP A 22 -2.56 12.36 8.50
N ASP A 23 -2.59 11.88 7.25
CA ASP A 23 -3.71 12.13 6.34
C ASP A 23 -4.74 10.99 6.32
N LEU A 24 -4.27 9.73 6.30
CA LEU A 24 -5.14 8.55 6.17
C LEU A 24 -5.45 7.88 7.51
N HIS A 25 -4.88 8.38 8.62
CA HIS A 25 -5.09 7.87 9.98
C HIS A 25 -4.86 6.36 10.13
N ILE A 26 -3.90 5.82 9.37
CA ILE A 26 -3.49 4.41 9.43
C ILE A 26 -2.73 4.16 10.73
N ASP A 27 -3.31 3.30 11.57
CA ASP A 27 -2.70 2.76 12.77
C ASP A 27 -2.07 1.38 12.53
N SER A 28 -1.52 0.77 13.59
CA SER A 28 -0.89 -0.57 13.52
C SER A 28 -1.86 -1.68 13.08
N VAL A 29 -3.14 -1.58 13.45
CA VAL A 29 -4.15 -2.58 13.06
C VAL A 29 -4.43 -2.46 11.57
N SER A 30 -4.65 -1.25 11.07
CA SER A 30 -4.80 -1.01 9.62
C SER A 30 -3.56 -1.44 8.83
N ARG A 31 -2.34 -1.28 9.38
CA ARG A 31 -1.10 -1.76 8.73
C ARG A 31 -1.07 -3.27 8.57
N ILE A 32 -1.40 -4.02 9.62
CA ILE A 32 -1.52 -5.49 9.56
C ILE A 32 -2.55 -5.88 8.50
N ASP A 33 -3.69 -5.20 8.48
CA ASP A 33 -4.79 -5.44 7.54
C ASP A 33 -4.40 -5.16 6.08
N ILE A 34 -3.61 -4.10 5.83
CA ILE A 34 -3.02 -3.77 4.53
C ILE A 34 -2.02 -4.84 4.11
N ALA A 35 -1.13 -5.26 5.03
CA ALA A 35 -0.14 -6.29 4.76
C ALA A 35 -0.83 -7.58 4.28
N ILE A 36 -1.80 -8.11 5.06
CA ILE A 36 -2.56 -9.31 4.71
C ILE A 36 -3.21 -9.20 3.34
N ARG A 37 -3.83 -8.06 3.02
CA ARG A 37 -4.47 -7.83 1.71
C ARG A 37 -3.46 -7.77 0.57
N ILE A 38 -2.28 -7.18 0.77
CA ILE A 38 -1.19 -7.20 -0.22
C ILE A 38 -0.69 -8.62 -0.43
N GLU A 39 -0.53 -9.40 0.63
CA GLU A 39 -0.11 -10.80 0.53
C GLU A 39 -1.12 -11.62 -0.28
N ASP A 40 -2.41 -11.47 -0.01
CA ASP A 40 -3.49 -12.17 -0.72
C ASP A 40 -3.59 -11.73 -2.18
N ALA A 41 -3.48 -10.42 -2.46
CA ALA A 41 -3.61 -9.87 -3.81
C ALA A 41 -2.42 -10.18 -4.72
N PHE A 42 -1.20 -10.18 -4.18
CA PHE A 42 0.03 -10.25 -4.99
C PHE A 42 0.88 -11.51 -4.72
N GLY A 43 0.53 -12.32 -3.73
CA GLY A 43 1.27 -13.54 -3.38
C GLY A 43 2.68 -13.27 -2.83
N VAL A 44 2.93 -12.06 -2.33
CA VAL A 44 4.18 -11.67 -1.66
C VAL A 44 4.04 -11.80 -0.15
N ARG A 45 5.16 -11.86 0.57
CA ARG A 45 5.15 -11.71 2.04
C ARG A 45 5.47 -10.28 2.44
N VAL A 46 4.65 -9.72 3.33
CA VAL A 46 4.75 -8.36 3.85
C VAL A 46 4.49 -8.40 5.34
N GLU A 47 5.45 -7.92 6.13
CA GLU A 47 5.26 -7.78 7.57
C GLU A 47 4.95 -6.32 7.94
N GLU A 48 4.40 -6.09 9.13
CA GLU A 48 4.07 -4.73 9.61
C GLU A 48 5.29 -3.82 9.57
N GLU A 49 6.45 -4.34 9.97
CA GLU A 49 7.73 -3.64 10.01
C GLU A 49 8.22 -3.19 8.61
N ASP A 50 7.85 -3.93 7.56
CA ASP A 50 8.11 -3.52 6.17
C ASP A 50 7.28 -2.27 5.81
N LEU A 51 6.07 -2.14 6.38
CA LEU A 51 5.17 -1.00 6.17
C LEU A 51 5.47 0.17 7.11
N ASP A 52 6.11 -0.06 8.26
CA ASP A 52 6.53 1.01 9.19
C ASP A 52 7.53 1.98 8.59
N ALA A 53 8.33 1.52 7.63
CA ALA A 53 9.22 2.39 6.87
C ALA A 53 8.48 3.25 5.81
N ALA A 54 7.25 2.87 5.44
CA ALA A 54 6.45 3.62 4.49
C ALA A 54 5.79 4.83 5.17
N ARG A 55 5.97 6.00 4.57
CA ARG A 55 5.33 7.24 5.02
C ARG A 55 4.11 7.59 4.19
N THR A 56 4.16 7.31 2.90
CA THR A 56 3.10 7.67 1.95
C THR A 56 2.54 6.44 1.24
N VAL A 57 1.38 6.61 0.60
CA VAL A 57 0.79 5.60 -0.31
C VAL A 57 1.79 5.15 -1.38
N ARG A 58 2.55 6.09 -1.96
CA ARG A 58 3.58 5.77 -2.96
C ARG A 58 4.67 4.85 -2.42
N ASP A 59 5.03 4.98 -1.15
CA ASP A 59 6.05 4.13 -0.54
C ASP A 59 5.57 2.68 -0.43
N ILE A 60 4.30 2.47 -0.06
CA ILE A 60 3.67 1.13 -0.07
C ILE A 60 3.69 0.57 -1.50
N VAL A 61 3.25 1.35 -2.49
CA VAL A 61 3.24 0.90 -3.90
C VAL A 61 4.63 0.47 -4.35
N ARG A 62 5.66 1.30 -4.12
CA ARG A 62 7.05 0.98 -4.46
C ARG A 62 7.56 -0.26 -3.75
N PHE A 63 7.18 -0.44 -2.48
CA PHE A 63 7.54 -1.64 -1.73
C PHE A 63 6.96 -2.89 -2.40
N VAL A 64 5.67 -2.88 -2.74
CA VAL A 64 5.01 -4.00 -3.43
C VAL A 64 5.63 -4.26 -4.81
N GLU A 65 5.90 -3.21 -5.59
CA GLU A 65 6.59 -3.32 -6.88
C GLU A 65 8.00 -3.90 -6.75
N SER A 66 8.71 -3.63 -5.65
CA SER A 66 10.04 -4.20 -5.41
C SER A 66 10.01 -5.69 -5.04
N ARG A 67 8.89 -6.16 -4.46
CA ARG A 67 8.70 -7.55 -4.00
C ARG A 67 7.99 -8.42 -5.03
N THR A 68 7.30 -7.81 -5.99
CA THR A 68 6.67 -8.50 -7.12
C THR A 68 7.58 -8.39 -8.35
N PRO A 69 8.00 -9.49 -9.00
CA PRO A 69 8.76 -9.39 -10.24
C PRO A 69 7.87 -8.82 -11.36
N GLY A 70 7.94 -7.51 -11.53
CA GLY A 70 7.66 -6.72 -12.73
C GLY A 70 6.39 -7.04 -13.52
N THR A 71 5.32 -6.30 -13.25
CA THR A 71 4.59 -5.63 -14.36
C THR A 71 5.26 -4.27 -14.61
N THR A 72 6.51 -4.29 -15.06
CA THR A 72 7.11 -3.10 -15.69
C THR A 72 6.28 -2.76 -16.92
N GLN A 73 5.90 -1.49 -17.05
CA GLN A 73 5.41 -0.84 -18.27
C GLN A 73 5.56 -1.68 -19.54
N THR A 74 4.43 -2.11 -20.12
CA THR A 74 4.33 -2.33 -21.56
C THR A 74 3.15 -1.51 -22.06
N GLU A 75 3.34 -0.20 -22.13
CA GLU A 75 2.64 0.63 -23.11
C GLU A 75 3.70 1.38 -23.90
N ASN A 76 4.38 0.63 -24.78
CA ASN A 76 4.85 1.19 -26.04
C ASN A 76 3.64 1.20 -26.98
N SER A 77 3.10 2.38 -27.29
CA SER A 77 2.42 2.68 -28.58
C SER A 77 2.32 4.19 -28.77
#